data_AF-A0A845FZ58-F1
#
_entry.id   AF-A0A845FZ58-F1
#
_cell.length_a   1.000
_cell.length_b   1.000
_cell.length_c   1.000
_cell.angle_alpha   90.00
_cell.angle_beta   90.00
_cell.angle_gamma   90.00
#
_symmetry.space_group_name_H-M   'P 1'
#
loop_
_entity.id
_entity.type
_entity.pdbx_description
1 polymer ?
#
loop_
_entity_poly.entity_id
_entity_poly.type
_entity_poly.pdbx_seq_one_letter_code
_entity_poly.pdbx_strand_id
1 'polypeptide(L)'
;GAGAIMQAYAASASTPDALVGAGVKAGLTVAQATIAVAAYSRVYVAASGIVASTPAALAGTGAQTIAFGYIKPDIQAKKIESPFVAASGKKAQLAPFFTRFLLNCDQWDGYNSERKALMAHLKTNSIGNVVAITGDIHAFFAGTVSDDYDATGGGTPVMVDLVSAGISSDSFFSYLRDAASALGDIATLVAYPLAIPVTGLGTLNISIDLLDYTMGKAAPTVASLAEQVRVQVRGALAAKGLPEAQLDATTGAVLAGLQASSDFSVSLLALAQQLSGLGNNPWIKHLNTDAQGYTLVTLTAGKMVAQFKQVNKLVGASAPASVVARVTTATVTAGSAAVAIS
;
A
#
# COMPACT_ATOMS: atom_id res chain seq x y z
N GLY A 1 -13.38 35.34 0.12
CA GLY A 1 -13.24 34.04 -0.57
C GLY A 1 -14.36 33.06 -0.25
N ALA A 2 -14.16 32.15 0.72
CA ALA A 2 -15.05 31.00 0.94
C ALA A 2 -16.52 31.35 1.20
N GLY A 3 -16.82 32.36 2.04
CA GLY A 3 -18.19 32.80 2.31
C GLY A 3 -18.97 33.26 1.07
N ALA A 4 -18.29 33.89 0.11
CA ALA A 4 -18.93 34.34 -1.14
C ALA A 4 -19.27 33.17 -2.07
N ILE A 5 -18.42 32.13 -2.10
CA ILE A 5 -18.68 30.89 -2.84
C ILE A 5 -19.87 30.15 -2.23
N MET A 6 -19.95 30.05 -0.91
CA MET A 6 -21.07 29.40 -0.21
C MET A 6 -22.41 30.12 -0.47
N GLN A 7 -22.42 31.45 -0.41
CA GLN A 7 -23.61 32.26 -0.71
C GLN A 7 -24.05 32.09 -2.18
N ALA A 8 -23.11 32.05 -3.11
CA ALA A 8 -23.42 31.81 -4.52
C ALA A 8 -23.94 30.37 -4.78
N TYR A 9 -23.53 29.40 -3.98
CA TYR A 9 -24.02 28.01 -4.04
C TYR A 9 -25.46 27.86 -3.53
N ALA A 10 -25.86 28.67 -2.54
CA ALA A 10 -27.22 28.68 -1.99
C ALA A 10 -28.26 29.30 -2.95
N ALA A 11 -27.82 30.08 -3.94
CA ALA A 11 -28.67 30.49 -5.04
C ALA A 11 -28.83 29.32 -6.02
N SER A 12 -30.03 28.77 -6.12
CA SER A 12 -30.36 27.63 -7.00
C SER A 12 -29.93 27.90 -8.46
N ALA A 13 -29.21 26.94 -9.07
CA ALA A 13 -28.68 26.95 -10.44
C ALA A 13 -27.34 27.68 -10.69
N SER A 14 -26.48 27.82 -9.68
CA SER A 14 -25.12 28.35 -9.89
C SER A 14 -24.22 27.37 -10.66
N THR A 15 -23.75 27.78 -11.84
CA THR A 15 -22.75 27.04 -12.62
C THR A 15 -21.37 27.09 -11.96
N PRO A 16 -20.46 26.13 -12.22
CA PRO A 16 -19.08 26.20 -11.71
C PRO A 16 -18.39 27.54 -11.98
N ASP A 17 -18.62 28.13 -13.15
CA ASP A 17 -18.05 29.43 -13.53
C ASP A 17 -18.59 30.59 -12.70
N ALA A 18 -19.88 30.57 -12.34
CA ALA A 18 -20.49 31.58 -11.47
C ALA A 18 -19.90 31.52 -10.05
N LEU A 19 -19.66 30.31 -9.53
CA LEU A 19 -19.04 30.10 -8.22
C LEU A 19 -17.58 30.57 -8.20
N VAL A 20 -16.82 30.24 -9.25
CA VAL A 20 -15.44 30.72 -9.41
C VAL A 20 -15.42 32.24 -9.49
N GLY A 21 -16.32 32.84 -10.28
CA GLY A 21 -16.47 34.28 -10.40
C GLY A 21 -16.80 34.97 -9.06
N ALA A 22 -17.62 34.36 -8.21
CA ALA A 22 -17.89 34.85 -6.86
C ALA A 22 -16.64 34.81 -5.97
N GLY A 23 -15.85 33.72 -6.05
CA GLY A 23 -14.57 33.61 -5.37
C GLY A 23 -13.58 34.70 -5.78
N VAL A 24 -13.46 34.95 -7.08
CA VAL A 24 -12.57 35.98 -7.66
C VAL A 24 -13.00 37.39 -7.24
N LYS A 25 -14.30 37.71 -7.32
CA LYS A 25 -14.84 38.99 -6.81
C LYS A 25 -14.55 39.21 -5.33
N ALA A 26 -14.43 38.13 -4.56
CA ALA A 26 -14.09 38.15 -3.15
C ALA A 26 -12.56 38.08 -2.88
N GLY A 27 -11.74 38.42 -3.88
CA GLY A 27 -10.29 38.61 -3.75
C GLY A 27 -9.42 37.37 -3.96
N LEU A 28 -9.99 36.24 -4.38
CA LEU A 28 -9.21 35.05 -4.72
C LEU A 28 -8.63 35.15 -6.14
N THR A 29 -7.47 34.54 -6.38
CA THR A 29 -7.06 34.25 -7.76
C THR A 29 -7.99 33.23 -8.39
N VAL A 30 -8.02 33.15 -9.73
CA VAL A 30 -8.82 32.14 -10.45
C VAL A 30 -8.48 30.73 -9.95
N ALA A 31 -7.19 30.40 -9.80
CA ALA A 31 -6.75 29.09 -9.30
C ALA A 31 -7.26 28.82 -7.87
N GLN A 32 -7.16 29.79 -6.97
CA GLN A 32 -7.66 29.65 -5.59
C GLN A 32 -9.19 29.48 -5.57
N ALA A 33 -9.91 30.23 -6.39
CA ALA A 33 -11.36 30.13 -6.50
C ALA A 33 -11.78 28.76 -7.07
N THR A 34 -11.12 28.25 -8.12
CA THR A 34 -11.38 26.92 -8.69
C THR A 34 -11.18 25.80 -7.66
N ILE A 35 -10.07 25.82 -6.91
CA ILE A 35 -9.80 24.82 -5.87
C ILE A 35 -10.87 24.89 -4.76
N ALA A 36 -11.20 26.10 -4.30
CA ALA A 36 -12.21 26.30 -3.26
C ALA A 36 -13.59 25.81 -3.70
N VAL A 37 -13.99 26.09 -4.95
CA VAL A 37 -15.26 25.60 -5.52
C VAL A 37 -15.25 24.07 -5.59
N ALA A 38 -14.19 23.45 -6.11
CA ALA A 38 -14.14 21.99 -6.23
C ALA A 38 -14.22 21.28 -4.88
N ALA A 39 -13.46 21.76 -3.89
CA ALA A 39 -13.51 21.22 -2.53
C ALA A 39 -14.90 21.40 -1.91
N TYR A 40 -15.48 22.60 -2.03
CA TYR A 40 -16.80 22.88 -1.49
C TYR A 40 -17.89 22.02 -2.14
N SER A 41 -17.89 21.89 -3.47
CA SER A 41 -18.87 21.06 -4.18
C SER A 41 -18.80 19.60 -3.75
N ARG A 42 -17.59 19.04 -3.59
CA ARG A 42 -17.42 17.66 -3.13
C ARG A 42 -17.89 17.47 -1.69
N VAL A 43 -17.58 18.42 -0.80
CA VAL A 43 -18.06 18.41 0.59
C VAL A 43 -19.58 18.55 0.65
N TYR A 44 -20.17 19.43 -0.15
CA TYR A 44 -21.61 19.64 -0.22
C TYR A 44 -22.33 18.36 -0.67
N VAL A 45 -21.84 17.69 -1.71
CA VAL A 45 -22.40 16.40 -2.16
C VAL A 45 -22.29 15.34 -1.05
N ALA A 46 -21.14 15.23 -0.38
CA ALA A 46 -20.96 14.30 0.74
C ALA A 46 -21.83 14.62 1.97
N ALA A 47 -22.18 15.89 2.17
CA ALA A 47 -23.08 16.34 3.22
C ALA A 47 -24.56 16.14 2.87
N SER A 48 -24.89 16.04 1.57
CA SER A 48 -26.27 15.91 1.06
C SER A 48 -26.79 14.47 1.00
N GLY A 49 -26.06 13.51 1.58
CA GLY A 49 -26.47 12.11 1.64
C GLY A 49 -27.62 11.85 2.63
N ILE A 50 -28.31 10.72 2.47
CA ILE A 50 -29.40 10.28 3.36
C ILE A 50 -28.88 10.06 4.79
N VAL A 51 -27.63 9.59 4.92
CA VAL A 51 -26.93 9.44 6.20
C VAL A 51 -26.03 10.66 6.40
N ALA A 52 -26.19 11.34 7.54
CA ALA A 52 -25.39 12.51 7.88
C ALA A 52 -23.91 12.13 8.02
N SER A 53 -23.06 12.76 7.21
CA SER A 53 -21.60 12.64 7.33
C SER A 53 -21.10 13.41 8.55
N THR A 54 -20.11 12.87 9.26
CA THR A 54 -19.48 13.57 10.39
C THR A 54 -18.67 14.77 9.91
N PRO A 55 -18.47 15.82 10.75
CA PRO A 55 -17.60 16.94 10.39
C PRO A 55 -16.19 16.52 9.97
N ALA A 56 -15.64 15.49 10.61
CA ALA A 56 -14.33 14.92 10.27
C ALA A 56 -14.33 14.28 8.86
N ALA A 57 -15.38 13.52 8.50
CA ALA A 57 -15.53 12.93 7.17
C ALA A 57 -15.68 13.99 6.06
N LEU A 58 -16.39 15.09 6.36
CA LEU A 58 -16.55 16.22 5.46
C LEU A 58 -15.23 16.98 5.27
N ALA A 59 -14.50 17.27 6.36
CA ALA A 59 -13.17 17.84 6.29
C ALA A 59 -12.20 16.94 5.49
N GLY A 60 -12.28 15.63 5.68
CA GLY A 60 -11.52 14.63 4.92
C GLY A 60 -11.84 14.69 3.42
N THR A 61 -13.11 14.76 3.04
CA THR A 61 -13.55 14.89 1.63
C THR A 61 -12.96 16.15 0.97
N GLY A 62 -13.04 17.30 1.67
CA GLY A 62 -12.47 18.55 1.18
C GLY A 62 -10.95 18.47 1.03
N ALA A 63 -10.26 17.99 2.07
CA ALA A 63 -8.82 17.83 2.08
C ALA A 63 -8.33 16.89 0.97
N GLN A 64 -8.98 15.74 0.76
CA GLN A 64 -8.65 14.81 -0.32
C GLN A 64 -8.86 15.42 -1.70
N THR A 65 -9.94 16.18 -1.88
CA THR A 65 -10.21 16.88 -3.15
C THR A 65 -9.07 17.84 -3.49
N ILE A 66 -8.60 18.61 -2.51
CA ILE A 66 -7.47 19.54 -2.69
C ILE A 66 -6.16 18.77 -2.92
N ALA A 67 -5.85 17.82 -2.03
CA ALA A 67 -4.59 17.09 -2.04
C ALA A 67 -4.40 16.29 -3.33
N PHE A 68 -5.41 15.55 -3.78
CA PHE A 68 -5.28 14.66 -4.93
C PHE A 68 -5.73 15.29 -6.25
N GLY A 69 -6.68 16.24 -6.21
CA GLY A 69 -7.14 16.94 -7.40
C GLY A 69 -6.20 18.03 -7.89
N TYR A 70 -5.41 18.63 -6.98
CA TYR A 70 -4.63 19.83 -7.30
C TYR A 70 -3.18 19.78 -6.80
N ILE A 71 -2.94 19.43 -5.54
CA ILE A 71 -1.58 19.39 -5.00
C ILE A 71 -0.76 18.29 -5.66
N LYS A 72 -1.26 17.04 -5.69
CA LYS A 72 -0.56 15.90 -6.28
C LYS A 72 -0.20 16.14 -7.76
N PRO A 73 -1.12 16.54 -8.66
CA PRO A 73 -0.75 16.81 -10.05
C PRO A 73 0.31 17.91 -10.19
N ASP A 74 0.24 18.98 -9.38
CA ASP A 74 1.25 20.05 -9.39
C ASP A 74 2.62 19.54 -8.93
N ILE A 75 2.68 18.77 -7.84
CA ILE A 75 3.90 18.13 -7.35
C ILE A 75 4.46 17.14 -8.38
N GLN A 76 3.62 16.34 -9.04
CA GLN A 76 4.06 15.41 -10.07
C GLN A 76 4.66 16.13 -11.29
N ALA A 77 4.03 17.25 -11.70
CA ALA A 77 4.49 18.03 -12.85
C ALA A 77 5.74 18.86 -12.55
N LYS A 78 5.78 19.54 -11.40
CA LYS A 78 6.83 20.52 -11.06
C LYS A 78 7.90 19.97 -10.11
N LYS A 79 7.66 18.79 -9.54
CA LYS A 79 8.59 18.12 -8.63
C LYS A 79 9.02 19.06 -7.49
N ILE A 80 10.32 19.22 -7.32
CA ILE A 80 10.95 20.05 -6.31
C ILE A 80 10.63 21.55 -6.46
N GLU A 81 10.24 21.98 -7.67
CA GLU A 81 9.83 23.36 -7.96
C GLU A 81 8.33 23.61 -7.74
N SER A 82 7.60 22.62 -7.22
CA SER A 82 6.22 22.85 -6.79
C SER A 82 6.17 23.88 -5.65
N PRO A 83 5.30 24.89 -5.73
CA PRO A 83 5.08 25.82 -4.62
C PRO A 83 4.58 25.10 -3.36
N PHE A 84 3.92 23.94 -3.48
CA PHE A 84 3.49 23.14 -2.33
C PHE A 84 4.68 22.47 -1.64
N VAL A 85 5.67 21.99 -2.41
CA VAL A 85 6.92 21.46 -1.86
C VAL A 85 7.71 22.59 -1.19
N ALA A 86 7.82 23.77 -1.81
CA ALA A 86 8.48 24.92 -1.21
C ALA A 86 7.80 25.35 0.09
N ALA A 87 6.47 25.50 0.08
CA ALA A 87 5.69 25.91 1.25
C ALA A 87 5.72 24.89 2.39
N SER A 88 5.96 23.60 2.09
CA SER A 88 6.12 22.57 3.12
C SER A 88 7.40 22.73 3.96
N GLY A 89 8.39 23.51 3.48
CA GLY A 89 9.72 23.57 4.11
C GLY A 89 10.58 22.32 3.90
N LYS A 90 10.09 21.31 3.17
CA LYS A 90 10.74 20.00 2.99
C LYS A 90 11.49 19.84 1.68
N LYS A 91 11.86 20.95 1.01
CA LYS A 91 12.55 20.91 -0.31
C LYS A 91 13.76 19.97 -0.26
N ALA A 92 14.66 20.12 0.71
CA ALA A 92 15.85 19.26 0.81
C ALA A 92 15.52 17.77 1.06
N GLN A 93 14.54 17.48 1.92
CA GLN A 93 14.14 16.10 2.27
C GLN A 93 13.45 15.38 1.11
N LEU A 94 12.67 16.11 0.31
CA LEU A 94 11.92 15.56 -0.83
C LEU A 94 12.74 15.51 -2.12
N ALA A 95 13.85 16.25 -2.23
CA ALA A 95 14.66 16.31 -3.45
C ALA A 95 15.06 14.92 -4.00
N PRO A 96 15.54 13.96 -3.18
CA PRO A 96 15.89 12.62 -3.67
C PRO A 96 14.70 11.89 -4.32
N PHE A 97 13.49 12.08 -3.80
CA PHE A 97 12.26 11.41 -4.27
C PHE A 97 11.77 11.92 -5.63
N PHE A 98 12.29 13.06 -6.10
CA PHE A 98 12.00 13.58 -7.43
C PHE A 98 13.00 13.13 -8.51
N THR A 99 14.04 12.42 -8.09
CA THR A 99 15.00 11.75 -8.97
C THR A 99 14.58 10.29 -9.17
N ARG A 100 14.91 9.71 -10.32
CA ARG A 100 14.77 8.26 -10.49
C ARG A 100 15.89 7.59 -9.70
N PHE A 101 15.53 6.68 -8.81
CA PHE A 101 16.49 5.86 -8.08
C PHE A 101 16.08 4.40 -8.17
N LEU A 102 17.07 3.52 -8.15
CA LEU A 102 16.88 2.09 -7.97
C LEU A 102 16.82 1.81 -6.47
N LEU A 103 15.73 1.21 -6.02
CA LEU A 103 15.57 0.88 -4.60
C LEU A 103 16.50 -0.27 -4.18
N ASN A 104 16.75 -1.21 -5.09
CA ASN A 104 17.65 -2.33 -4.86
C ASN A 104 18.41 -2.66 -6.15
N CYS A 105 19.71 -2.36 -6.16
CA CYS A 105 20.59 -2.61 -7.30
C CYS A 105 21.12 -4.05 -7.35
N ASP A 106 20.91 -4.84 -6.30
CA ASP A 106 21.35 -6.23 -6.23
C ASP A 106 20.35 -7.19 -6.88
N GLN A 107 19.10 -6.74 -7.07
CA GLN A 107 18.07 -7.48 -7.80
C GLN A 107 18.13 -7.18 -9.30
N TRP A 108 17.29 -7.88 -10.09
CA TRP A 108 17.18 -7.67 -11.54
C TRP A 108 16.84 -6.23 -11.97
N ASP A 109 16.30 -5.39 -11.08
CA ASP A 109 16.12 -3.96 -11.34
C ASP A 109 17.45 -3.20 -11.53
N GLY A 110 18.53 -3.67 -10.90
CA GLY A 110 19.90 -3.16 -11.14
C GLY A 110 20.52 -3.58 -12.47
N TYR A 111 19.96 -4.60 -13.12
CA TYR A 111 20.46 -5.22 -14.35
C TYR A 111 19.41 -5.15 -15.46
N ASN A 112 18.83 -3.96 -15.65
CA ASN A 112 17.66 -3.77 -16.52
C ASN A 112 17.94 -4.17 -17.98
N SER A 113 19.14 -3.90 -18.49
CA SER A 113 19.56 -4.27 -19.85
C SER A 113 19.58 -5.79 -20.05
N GLU A 114 20.15 -6.52 -19.09
CA GLU A 114 20.25 -7.97 -19.07
C GLU A 114 18.86 -8.62 -18.93
N ARG A 115 18.02 -8.08 -18.05
CA ARG A 115 16.62 -8.51 -17.92
C ARG A 115 15.89 -8.36 -19.25
N LYS A 116 15.97 -7.19 -19.89
CA LYS A 116 15.33 -6.96 -21.20
C LYS A 116 15.86 -7.92 -22.27
N ALA A 117 17.17 -8.15 -22.32
CA ALA A 117 17.76 -9.10 -23.27
C ALA A 117 17.22 -10.53 -23.08
N LEU A 118 17.12 -10.99 -21.83
CA LEU A 118 16.56 -12.30 -21.51
C LEU A 118 15.07 -12.39 -21.87
N MET A 119 14.26 -11.40 -21.50
CA MET A 119 12.84 -11.40 -21.79
C MET A 119 12.55 -11.28 -23.29
N ALA A 120 13.34 -10.48 -24.02
CA ALA A 120 13.28 -10.40 -25.47
C ALA A 120 13.62 -11.75 -26.12
N HIS A 121 14.63 -12.46 -25.61
CA HIS A 121 14.96 -13.80 -26.09
C HIS A 121 13.78 -14.77 -25.94
N LEU A 122 13.12 -14.79 -24.77
CA LEU A 122 11.93 -15.63 -24.55
C LEU A 122 10.82 -15.29 -25.54
N LYS A 123 10.50 -14.01 -25.69
CA LYS A 123 9.44 -13.51 -26.57
C LYS A 123 9.71 -13.80 -28.04
N THR A 124 10.90 -13.43 -28.56
CA THR A 124 11.25 -13.58 -29.97
C THR A 124 11.32 -15.05 -30.41
N ASN A 125 11.72 -15.95 -29.51
CA ASN A 125 11.81 -17.38 -29.81
C ASN A 125 10.55 -18.17 -29.44
N SER A 126 9.44 -17.48 -29.07
CA SER A 126 8.18 -18.11 -28.66
C SER A 126 8.34 -19.12 -27.52
N ILE A 127 9.27 -18.86 -26.59
CA ILE A 127 9.51 -19.69 -25.42
C ILE A 127 8.48 -19.30 -24.34
N GLY A 128 7.38 -20.05 -24.28
CA GLY A 128 6.34 -19.90 -23.27
C GLY A 128 6.57 -20.75 -22.02
N ASN A 129 5.62 -20.69 -21.07
CA ASN A 129 5.62 -21.50 -19.84
C ASN A 129 6.85 -21.29 -18.94
N VAL A 130 7.46 -20.10 -18.99
CA VAL A 130 8.57 -19.77 -18.12
C VAL A 130 8.04 -19.25 -16.78
N VAL A 131 8.51 -19.88 -15.71
CA VAL A 131 8.22 -19.47 -14.33
C VAL A 131 9.53 -19.44 -13.56
N ALA A 132 9.86 -18.30 -12.94
CA ALA A 132 10.93 -18.21 -11.98
C ALA A 132 10.43 -18.55 -10.57
N ILE A 133 11.29 -19.22 -9.81
CA ILE A 133 11.12 -19.44 -8.37
C ILE A 133 12.33 -18.79 -7.71
N THR A 134 12.08 -17.74 -6.94
CA THR A 134 13.12 -16.84 -6.43
C THR A 134 13.02 -16.69 -4.92
N GLY A 135 14.03 -16.06 -4.32
CA GLY A 135 14.14 -15.82 -2.88
C GLY A 135 14.92 -14.53 -2.63
N ASP A 136 15.87 -14.56 -1.70
CA ASP A 136 16.78 -13.46 -1.34
C ASP A 136 16.10 -12.23 -0.70
N ILE A 137 15.07 -11.67 -1.33
CA ILE A 137 14.41 -10.43 -0.86
C ILE A 137 13.64 -10.59 0.46
N HIS A 138 13.43 -11.82 0.95
CA HIS A 138 12.70 -12.15 2.18
C HIS A 138 11.26 -11.65 2.23
N ALA A 139 10.52 -11.85 1.14
CA ALA A 139 9.10 -11.56 1.03
C ALA A 139 8.39 -12.60 0.15
N PHE A 140 7.08 -12.72 0.27
CA PHE A 140 6.28 -13.46 -0.72
C PHE A 140 5.74 -12.52 -1.78
N PHE A 141 6.14 -12.74 -3.04
CA PHE A 141 5.58 -12.06 -4.20
C PHE A 141 5.10 -13.06 -5.25
N ALA A 142 4.08 -12.66 -6.00
CA ALA A 142 3.75 -13.30 -7.26
C ALA A 142 3.35 -12.25 -8.27
N GLY A 143 3.90 -12.31 -9.47
CA GLY A 143 3.61 -11.35 -10.52
C GLY A 143 4.14 -11.78 -11.86
N THR A 144 3.82 -10.99 -12.88
CA THR A 144 4.36 -11.20 -14.23
C THR A 144 5.64 -10.41 -14.42
N VAL A 145 6.58 -10.98 -15.17
CA VAL A 145 7.75 -10.26 -15.69
C VAL A 145 7.47 -9.84 -17.13
N SER A 146 7.57 -8.54 -17.40
CA SER A 146 7.37 -7.98 -18.74
C SER A 146 8.67 -7.90 -19.53
N ASP A 147 8.56 -7.88 -20.86
CA ASP A 147 9.68 -7.68 -21.78
C ASP A 147 10.40 -6.35 -21.59
N ASP A 148 9.64 -5.27 -21.43
CA ASP A 148 10.16 -3.93 -21.16
C ASP A 148 9.23 -3.14 -20.25
N TYR A 149 9.61 -2.98 -18.98
CA TYR A 149 8.87 -2.14 -18.02
C TYR A 149 8.93 -0.64 -18.31
N ASP A 150 9.89 -0.16 -19.12
CA ASP A 150 9.96 1.23 -19.55
C ASP A 150 8.99 1.53 -20.70
N ALA A 151 8.42 0.50 -21.33
CA ALA A 151 7.42 0.67 -22.38
C ALA A 151 6.09 1.17 -21.80
N THR A 152 5.33 1.90 -22.62
CA THR A 152 3.99 2.39 -22.25
C THR A 152 3.12 1.24 -21.74
N GLY A 153 2.56 1.39 -20.54
CA GLY A 153 1.73 0.36 -19.92
C GLY A 153 2.51 -0.77 -19.21
N GLY A 154 3.85 -0.67 -19.11
CA GLY A 154 4.70 -1.63 -18.40
C GLY A 154 5.08 -2.86 -19.24
N GLY A 155 4.97 -2.77 -20.57
CA GLY A 155 5.38 -3.82 -21.50
C GLY A 155 4.40 -5.00 -21.62
N THR A 156 4.84 -6.05 -22.31
CA THR A 156 4.11 -7.30 -22.49
C THR A 156 4.61 -8.33 -21.45
N PRO A 157 3.73 -8.91 -20.61
CA PRO A 157 4.07 -10.05 -19.77
C PRO A 157 4.62 -11.23 -20.60
N VAL A 158 5.78 -11.77 -20.22
CA VAL A 158 6.43 -12.90 -20.91
C VAL A 158 6.64 -14.11 -20.00
N MET A 159 6.74 -13.92 -18.69
CA MET A 159 6.89 -15.00 -17.71
C MET A 159 6.26 -14.63 -16.37
N VAL A 160 6.22 -15.59 -15.44
CA VAL A 160 5.78 -15.36 -14.06
C VAL A 160 6.97 -15.50 -13.11
N ASP A 161 7.03 -14.67 -12.08
CA ASP A 161 7.96 -14.82 -10.96
C ASP A 161 7.19 -15.12 -9.67
N LEU A 162 7.66 -16.12 -8.94
CA LEU A 162 7.12 -16.61 -7.68
C LEU A 162 8.21 -16.53 -6.61
N VAL A 163 8.16 -15.49 -5.80
CA VAL A 163 9.18 -15.16 -4.80
C VAL A 163 8.81 -15.78 -3.46
N SER A 164 9.74 -16.51 -2.86
CA SER A 164 9.59 -17.13 -1.54
C SER A 164 10.19 -16.26 -0.44
N ALA A 165 9.51 -16.18 0.71
CA ALA A 165 10.01 -15.51 1.89
C ALA A 165 11.22 -16.25 2.50
N GLY A 166 11.95 -15.57 3.40
CA GLY A 166 13.00 -16.20 4.19
C GLY A 166 12.42 -17.13 5.26
N ILE A 167 13.11 -18.23 5.54
CA ILE A 167 12.70 -19.16 6.63
C ILE A 167 12.87 -18.49 8.00
N SER A 168 14.04 -17.87 8.23
CA SER A 168 14.44 -17.31 9.52
C SER A 168 14.98 -15.90 9.46
N SER A 169 15.30 -15.39 8.27
CA SER A 169 15.79 -14.03 8.09
C SER A 169 14.72 -13.00 8.43
N ASP A 170 15.14 -11.79 8.79
CA ASP A 170 14.23 -10.67 8.91
C ASP A 170 13.55 -10.36 7.57
N SER A 171 12.29 -9.93 7.67
CA SER A 171 11.42 -9.68 6.53
C SER A 171 11.88 -8.44 5.74
N PHE A 172 11.55 -8.39 4.44
CA PHE A 172 11.80 -7.20 3.62
C PHE A 172 11.24 -5.92 4.26
N PHE A 173 10.04 -6.03 4.83
CA PHE A 173 9.39 -4.96 5.57
C PHE A 173 10.26 -4.44 6.73
N SER A 174 10.87 -5.34 7.50
CA SER A 174 11.68 -4.95 8.66
C SER A 174 12.90 -4.13 8.26
N TYR A 175 13.61 -4.55 7.20
CA TYR A 175 14.76 -3.78 6.68
C TYR A 175 14.36 -2.39 6.21
N LEU A 176 13.29 -2.29 5.42
CA LEU A 176 12.85 -0.99 4.89
C LEU A 176 12.22 -0.11 5.96
N ARG A 177 11.48 -0.66 6.93
CA ARG A 177 10.96 0.09 8.09
C ARG A 177 12.09 0.75 8.85
N ASP A 178 13.14 0.00 9.15
CA ASP A 178 14.26 0.50 9.96
C ASP A 178 15.04 1.58 9.20
N ALA A 179 15.31 1.36 7.90
CA ALA A 179 15.90 2.39 7.04
C ALA A 179 15.02 3.65 6.91
N ALA A 180 13.70 3.46 6.76
CA ALA A 180 12.76 4.57 6.60
C ALA A 180 12.51 5.35 7.89
N SER A 181 12.75 4.76 9.06
CA SER A 181 12.52 5.42 10.36
C SER A 181 13.32 6.72 10.52
N ALA A 182 14.48 6.83 9.86
CA ALA A 182 15.32 8.03 9.85
C ALA A 182 14.81 9.13 8.90
N LEU A 183 13.78 8.86 8.10
CA LEU A 183 13.31 9.76 7.04
C LEU A 183 12.17 10.70 7.48
N GLY A 184 11.79 10.68 8.76
CA GLY A 184 10.72 11.52 9.29
C GLY A 184 9.36 11.18 8.70
N ASP A 185 8.60 12.18 8.28
CA ASP A 185 7.18 12.01 7.91
C ASP A 185 6.95 11.04 6.73
N ILE A 186 7.94 10.83 5.86
CA ILE A 186 7.82 9.90 4.72
C ILE A 186 8.02 8.44 5.12
N ALA A 187 8.41 8.16 6.36
CA ALA A 187 8.40 6.80 6.91
C ALA A 187 7.02 6.15 6.82
N THR A 188 5.95 6.97 6.79
CA THR A 188 4.56 6.53 6.60
C THR A 188 4.27 5.90 5.24
N LEU A 189 5.17 6.04 4.25
CA LEU A 189 5.11 5.27 3.01
C LEU A 189 5.48 3.80 3.22
N VAL A 190 6.14 3.47 4.34
CA VAL A 190 6.64 2.13 4.65
C VAL A 190 5.92 1.55 5.85
N ALA A 191 5.82 2.29 6.95
CA ALA A 191 5.28 1.77 8.20
C ALA A 191 4.47 2.81 8.98
N TYR A 192 3.49 2.32 9.74
CA TYR A 192 2.78 3.12 10.73
C TYR A 192 2.92 2.48 12.13
N PRO A 193 3.49 3.19 13.12
CA PRO A 193 3.62 2.66 14.47
C PRO A 193 2.25 2.58 15.15
N LEU A 194 1.93 1.44 15.76
CA LEU A 194 0.67 1.22 16.45
C LEU A 194 0.92 0.69 17.86
N ALA A 195 0.40 1.42 18.85
CA ALA A 195 0.39 1.05 20.26
C ALA A 195 -0.98 0.47 20.64
N ILE A 196 -0.99 -0.77 21.11
CA ILE A 196 -2.22 -1.53 21.42
C ILE A 196 -2.22 -1.89 22.91
N PRO A 197 -3.02 -1.22 23.74
CA PRO A 197 -3.20 -1.62 25.12
C PRO A 197 -3.89 -3.00 25.21
N VAL A 198 -3.31 -3.91 25.98
CA VAL A 198 -3.88 -5.24 26.26
C VAL A 198 -3.97 -5.42 27.77
N THR A 199 -5.19 -5.62 28.26
CA THR A 199 -5.48 -5.81 29.69
C THR A 199 -4.63 -6.93 30.27
N GLY A 200 -3.88 -6.64 31.34
CA GLY A 200 -3.02 -7.60 32.03
C GLY A 200 -1.65 -7.87 31.37
N LEU A 201 -1.39 -7.36 30.16
CA LEU A 201 -0.11 -7.56 29.43
C LEU A 201 0.61 -6.25 29.06
N GLY A 202 -0.02 -5.11 29.36
CA GLY A 202 0.51 -3.78 29.01
C GLY A 202 0.29 -3.46 27.53
N THR A 203 1.17 -2.65 26.95
CA THR A 203 1.04 -2.20 25.56
C THR A 203 1.88 -3.07 24.62
N LEU A 204 1.27 -3.52 23.52
CA LEU A 204 1.96 -4.07 22.35
C LEU A 204 2.33 -2.91 21.44
N ASN A 205 3.59 -2.86 21.00
CA ASN A 205 4.03 -1.91 19.99
C ASN A 205 4.35 -2.71 18.72
N ILE A 206 3.59 -2.46 17.66
CA ILE A 206 3.78 -3.09 16.36
C ILE A 206 3.93 -2.03 15.27
N SER A 207 4.32 -2.44 14.06
CA SER A 207 4.40 -1.55 12.91
C SER A 207 3.53 -2.11 11.78
N ILE A 208 2.49 -1.37 11.43
CA ILE A 208 1.63 -1.69 10.30
C ILE A 208 2.45 -1.60 9.03
N ASP A 209 2.41 -2.65 8.22
CA ASP A 209 3.08 -2.72 6.93
C ASP A 209 2.30 -1.92 5.87
N LEU A 210 2.67 -0.65 5.73
CA LEU A 210 2.17 0.23 4.68
C LEU A 210 2.94 0.08 3.36
N LEU A 211 4.15 -0.50 3.41
CA LEU A 211 4.99 -0.78 2.25
C LEU A 211 4.26 -1.65 1.24
N ASP A 212 3.59 -2.69 1.70
CA ASP A 212 2.74 -3.55 0.87
C ASP A 212 1.78 -2.72 -0.02
N TYR A 213 1.07 -1.74 0.57
CA TYR A 213 0.14 -0.88 -0.18
C TYR A 213 0.86 0.10 -1.07
N THR A 214 1.95 0.72 -0.60
CA THR A 214 2.81 1.59 -1.41
C THR A 214 3.39 0.86 -2.62
N MET A 215 3.69 -0.43 -2.51
CA MET A 215 4.18 -1.26 -3.62
C MET A 215 3.07 -1.69 -4.58
N GLY A 216 1.79 -1.43 -4.27
CA GLY A 216 0.67 -1.71 -5.16
C GLY A 216 -0.24 -2.86 -4.72
N LYS A 217 -0.21 -3.28 -3.45
CA LYS A 217 -1.21 -4.21 -2.91
C LYS A 217 -2.59 -3.60 -3.03
N ALA A 218 -3.59 -4.44 -3.33
CA ALA A 218 -4.97 -4.00 -3.48
C ALA A 218 -5.49 -3.25 -2.24
N ALA A 219 -6.35 -2.28 -2.46
CA ALA A 219 -6.90 -1.42 -1.42
C ALA A 219 -7.59 -2.29 -0.35
N PRO A 220 -7.25 -2.12 0.94
CA PRO A 220 -7.78 -2.98 1.98
C PRO A 220 -9.21 -2.62 2.36
N THR A 221 -9.90 -3.59 2.96
CA THR A 221 -11.05 -3.38 3.84
C THR A 221 -10.55 -3.28 5.28
N VAL A 222 -11.39 -2.83 6.21
CA VAL A 222 -11.07 -2.84 7.65
C VAL A 222 -10.62 -4.24 8.11
N ALA A 223 -11.32 -5.28 7.65
CA ALA A 223 -11.03 -6.66 7.98
C ALA A 223 -9.67 -7.11 7.40
N SER A 224 -9.39 -6.84 6.12
CA SER A 224 -8.11 -7.28 5.52
C SER A 224 -6.90 -6.51 6.04
N LEU A 225 -7.08 -5.24 6.46
CA LEU A 225 -6.06 -4.46 7.17
C LEU A 225 -5.78 -5.03 8.57
N ALA A 226 -6.82 -5.38 9.33
CA ALA A 226 -6.65 -6.03 10.63
C ALA A 226 -5.97 -7.41 10.48
N GLU A 227 -6.33 -8.18 9.46
CA GLU A 227 -5.70 -9.48 9.23
C GLU A 227 -4.23 -9.40 8.82
N GLN A 228 -3.78 -8.29 8.24
CA GLN A 228 -2.37 -8.10 7.88
C GLN A 228 -1.46 -8.22 9.12
N VAL A 229 -1.92 -7.77 10.29
CA VAL A 229 -1.09 -7.73 11.50
C VAL A 229 -1.21 -8.96 12.39
N ARG A 230 -2.00 -9.97 12.01
CA ARG A 230 -2.28 -11.16 12.85
C ARG A 230 -0.99 -11.81 13.38
N VAL A 231 -0.02 -12.06 12.50
CA VAL A 231 1.24 -12.73 12.87
C VAL A 231 2.07 -11.85 13.81
N GLN A 232 2.12 -10.53 13.56
CA GLN A 232 2.81 -9.58 14.44
C GLN A 232 2.16 -9.53 15.83
N VAL A 233 0.82 -9.42 15.90
CA VAL A 233 0.07 -9.39 17.17
C VAL A 233 0.26 -10.68 17.95
N ARG A 234 0.10 -11.84 17.29
CA ARG A 234 0.29 -13.15 17.94
C ARG A 234 1.72 -13.30 18.49
N GLY A 235 2.73 -12.91 17.70
CA GLY A 235 4.13 -12.93 18.14
C GLY A 235 4.40 -11.97 19.30
N ALA A 236 3.85 -10.75 19.25
CA ALA A 236 4.01 -9.76 20.31
C ALA A 236 3.34 -10.19 21.63
N LEU A 237 2.17 -10.83 21.57
CA LEU A 237 1.51 -11.43 22.73
C LEU A 237 2.35 -12.56 23.33
N ALA A 238 2.93 -13.43 22.50
CA ALA A 238 3.83 -14.49 22.95
C ALA A 238 5.09 -13.91 23.63
N ALA A 239 5.66 -12.84 23.07
CA ALA A 239 6.80 -12.13 23.66
C ALA A 239 6.47 -11.44 25.00
N LYS A 240 5.19 -11.11 25.25
CA LYS A 240 4.70 -10.64 26.55
C LYS A 240 4.40 -11.78 27.54
N GLY A 241 4.65 -13.03 27.18
CA GLY A 241 4.48 -14.20 28.05
C GLY A 241 3.05 -14.74 28.09
N LEU A 242 2.18 -14.35 27.15
CA LEU A 242 0.85 -14.95 27.07
C LEU A 242 0.98 -16.46 26.73
N PRO A 243 0.34 -17.37 27.50
CA PRO A 243 0.44 -18.81 27.24
C PRO A 243 -0.07 -19.17 25.86
N GLU A 244 0.57 -20.17 25.22
CA GLU A 244 0.26 -20.55 23.84
C GLU A 244 -1.22 -20.88 23.61
N ALA A 245 -1.85 -21.58 24.57
CA ALA A 245 -3.27 -21.93 24.52
C ALA A 245 -4.22 -20.71 24.47
N GLN A 246 -3.74 -19.51 24.82
CA GLN A 246 -4.52 -18.27 24.82
C GLN A 246 -4.18 -17.33 23.65
N LEU A 247 -3.12 -17.62 22.88
CA LEU A 247 -2.60 -16.72 21.84
C LEU A 247 -3.63 -16.43 20.75
N ASP A 248 -4.25 -17.46 20.19
CA ASP A 248 -5.13 -17.29 19.02
C ASP A 248 -6.43 -16.56 19.39
N ALA A 249 -7.03 -16.92 20.52
CA ALA A 249 -8.23 -16.27 21.04
C ALA A 249 -7.97 -14.79 21.37
N THR A 250 -6.85 -14.50 22.05
CA THR A 250 -6.49 -13.12 22.41
C THR A 250 -6.11 -12.31 21.18
N THR A 251 -5.41 -12.90 20.20
CA THR A 251 -5.13 -12.27 18.91
C THR A 251 -6.43 -11.88 18.22
N GLY A 252 -7.41 -12.79 18.15
CA GLY A 252 -8.73 -12.49 17.59
C GLY A 252 -9.43 -11.33 18.29
N ALA A 253 -9.40 -11.29 19.63
CA ALA A 253 -9.98 -10.20 20.41
C ALA A 253 -9.28 -8.85 20.15
N VAL A 254 -7.94 -8.84 20.06
CA VAL A 254 -7.17 -7.64 19.73
C VAL A 254 -7.54 -7.14 18.33
N LEU A 255 -7.59 -8.02 17.32
CA LEU A 255 -7.98 -7.64 15.96
C LEU A 255 -9.40 -7.07 15.92
N ALA A 256 -10.36 -7.66 16.65
CA ALA A 256 -11.71 -7.12 16.74
C ALA A 256 -11.73 -5.71 17.39
N GLY A 257 -10.92 -5.50 18.43
CA GLY A 257 -10.74 -4.18 19.05
C GLY A 257 -10.15 -3.14 18.09
N LEU A 258 -9.18 -3.53 17.27
CA LEU A 258 -8.64 -2.64 16.22
C LEU A 258 -9.72 -2.26 15.22
N GLN A 259 -10.53 -3.20 14.74
CA GLN A 259 -11.60 -2.92 13.79
C GLN A 259 -12.67 -1.98 14.37
N ALA A 260 -12.89 -1.99 15.68
CA ALA A 260 -13.81 -1.10 16.37
C ALA A 260 -13.24 0.31 16.63
N SER A 261 -11.92 0.48 16.56
CA SER A 261 -11.25 1.79 16.74
C SER A 261 -11.40 2.67 15.50
N SER A 262 -11.83 3.92 15.66
CA SER A 262 -11.95 4.87 14.56
C SER A 262 -10.59 5.24 13.95
N ASP A 263 -9.53 5.31 14.77
CA ASP A 263 -8.19 5.64 14.28
C ASP A 263 -7.68 4.56 13.31
N PHE A 264 -8.04 3.30 13.57
CA PHE A 264 -7.70 2.18 12.71
C PHE A 264 -8.66 2.05 11.52
N SER A 265 -9.97 1.98 11.79
CA SER A 265 -11.01 1.69 10.80
C SER A 265 -11.32 2.84 9.84
N VAL A 266 -10.96 4.08 10.20
CA VAL A 266 -11.17 5.27 9.37
C VAL A 266 -9.85 5.86 8.93
N SER A 267 -9.03 6.34 9.87
CA SER A 267 -7.84 7.13 9.53
C SER A 267 -6.74 6.29 8.89
N LEU A 268 -6.32 5.20 9.53
CA LEU A 268 -5.30 4.30 9.00
C LEU A 268 -5.80 3.55 7.75
N LEU A 269 -7.06 3.12 7.73
CA LEU A 269 -7.66 2.53 6.54
C LEU A 269 -7.59 3.48 5.34
N ALA A 270 -7.99 4.74 5.51
CA ALA A 270 -7.95 5.72 4.44
C ALA A 270 -6.53 5.94 3.93
N LEU A 271 -5.54 5.98 4.83
CA LEU A 271 -4.13 6.08 4.44
C LEU A 271 -3.69 4.86 3.60
N ALA A 272 -3.96 3.64 4.06
CA ALA A 272 -3.60 2.42 3.33
C ALA A 272 -4.26 2.34 1.94
N GLN A 273 -5.54 2.75 1.84
CA GLN A 273 -6.25 2.83 0.55
C GLN A 273 -5.65 3.88 -0.39
N GLN A 274 -5.22 5.03 0.15
CA GLN A 274 -4.53 6.06 -0.64
C GLN A 274 -3.18 5.58 -1.17
N LEU A 275 -2.40 4.88 -0.36
CA LEU A 275 -1.11 4.30 -0.77
C LEU A 275 -1.29 3.23 -1.84
N SER A 276 -2.29 2.35 -1.68
CA SER A 276 -2.67 1.37 -2.71
C SER A 276 -2.99 2.03 -4.05
N GLY A 277 -3.71 3.15 -4.01
CA GLY A 277 -4.08 3.94 -5.19
C GLY A 277 -2.91 4.60 -5.93
N LEU A 278 -1.67 4.50 -5.43
CA LEU A 278 -0.48 4.90 -6.19
C LEU A 278 -0.23 3.98 -7.38
N GLY A 279 -0.59 2.69 -7.27
CA GLY A 279 -0.52 1.75 -8.39
C GLY A 279 0.90 1.53 -8.94
N ASN A 280 1.92 1.58 -8.09
CA ASN A 280 3.33 1.62 -8.51
C ASN A 280 3.79 0.37 -9.28
N ASN A 281 3.25 -0.82 -8.97
CA ASN A 281 3.64 -2.09 -9.60
C ASN A 281 2.42 -2.95 -9.99
N PRO A 282 1.66 -2.58 -11.04
CA PRO A 282 0.41 -3.26 -11.41
C PRO A 282 0.57 -4.72 -11.88
N TRP A 283 1.80 -5.13 -12.19
CA TRP A 283 2.18 -6.50 -12.56
C TRP A 283 2.27 -7.45 -11.36
N ILE A 284 2.41 -6.94 -10.13
CA ILE A 284 2.43 -7.77 -8.93
C ILE A 284 0.99 -8.08 -8.50
N LYS A 285 0.67 -9.37 -8.36
CA LYS A 285 -0.65 -9.87 -7.97
C LYS A 285 -0.73 -10.29 -6.50
N HIS A 286 0.39 -10.64 -5.88
CA HIS A 286 0.49 -10.90 -4.45
C HIS A 286 1.71 -10.21 -3.84
N LEU A 287 1.49 -9.56 -2.69
CA LEU A 287 2.49 -8.89 -1.87
C LEU A 287 2.28 -9.28 -0.41
N ASN A 288 3.34 -9.76 0.22
CA ASN A 288 3.46 -9.89 1.67
C ASN A 288 4.93 -9.67 2.05
N THR A 289 5.27 -8.41 2.30
CA THR A 289 6.65 -8.00 2.64
C THR A 289 7.04 -8.32 4.07
N ASP A 290 6.07 -8.52 4.98
CA ASP A 290 6.28 -8.93 6.36
C ASP A 290 6.04 -10.43 6.60
N ALA A 291 6.82 -11.26 5.92
CA ALA A 291 6.69 -12.71 6.01
C ALA A 291 7.99 -13.43 6.34
N GLN A 292 7.86 -14.47 7.15
CA GLN A 292 8.76 -15.62 7.15
C GLN A 292 7.97 -16.85 6.72
N GLY A 293 8.61 -17.78 6.04
CA GLY A 293 7.95 -18.98 5.58
C GLY A 293 8.64 -19.67 4.41
N TYR A 294 7.87 -20.47 3.68
CA TYR A 294 8.34 -21.22 2.52
C TYR A 294 7.25 -21.38 1.47
N THR A 295 7.65 -21.72 0.25
CA THR A 295 6.72 -22.01 -0.86
C THR A 295 6.68 -23.51 -1.13
N LEU A 296 5.48 -24.09 -1.14
CA LEU A 296 5.26 -25.45 -1.63
C LEU A 296 4.77 -25.39 -3.08
N VAL A 297 5.50 -26.02 -4.01
CA VAL A 297 5.15 -26.03 -5.44
C VAL A 297 4.68 -27.41 -5.87
N THR A 298 3.54 -27.45 -6.55
CA THR A 298 3.00 -28.61 -7.24
C THR A 298 2.92 -28.31 -8.73
N LEU A 299 3.63 -29.09 -9.55
CA LEU A 299 3.67 -28.92 -11.00
C LEU A 299 2.98 -30.10 -11.70
N THR A 300 2.14 -29.78 -12.68
CA THR A 300 1.58 -30.73 -13.65
C THR A 300 1.78 -30.20 -15.06
N ALA A 301 1.48 -31.00 -16.07
CA ALA A 301 1.53 -30.55 -17.46
C ALA A 301 0.61 -29.35 -17.76
N GLY A 302 -0.48 -29.17 -17.00
CA GLY A 302 -1.47 -28.12 -17.23
C GLY A 302 -1.28 -26.87 -16.38
N LYS A 303 -0.55 -26.94 -15.26
CA LYS A 303 -0.36 -25.80 -14.35
C LYS A 303 0.76 -26.00 -13.33
N MET A 304 1.27 -24.88 -12.83
CA MET A 304 2.04 -24.81 -11.59
C MET A 304 1.16 -24.17 -10.50
N VAL A 305 1.13 -24.77 -9.31
CA VAL A 305 0.47 -24.21 -8.12
C VAL A 305 1.54 -24.00 -7.06
N ALA A 306 1.71 -22.76 -6.61
CA ALA A 306 2.59 -22.39 -5.52
C ALA A 306 1.76 -21.96 -4.30
N GLN A 307 2.00 -22.60 -3.16
CA GLN A 307 1.40 -22.22 -1.89
C GLN A 307 2.44 -21.48 -1.05
N PHE A 308 2.29 -20.17 -0.92
CA PHE A 308 3.06 -19.34 0.01
C PHE A 308 2.58 -19.61 1.42
N LYS A 309 3.41 -20.26 2.24
CA LYS A 309 3.09 -20.64 3.62
C LYS A 309 3.82 -19.70 4.56
N GLN A 310 3.14 -18.67 5.03
CA GLN A 310 3.64 -17.81 6.10
C GLN A 310 3.56 -18.56 7.42
N VAL A 311 4.63 -18.51 8.21
CA VAL A 311 4.69 -19.21 9.49
C VAL A 311 4.46 -18.27 10.67
N ASN A 312 3.94 -18.82 11.76
CA ASN A 312 3.87 -18.13 13.03
C ASN A 312 5.28 -17.92 13.61
N LYS A 313 5.45 -16.84 14.36
CA LYS A 313 6.67 -16.60 15.15
C LYS A 313 6.77 -17.63 16.28
N LEU A 314 8.00 -17.83 16.78
CA LEU A 314 8.28 -18.68 17.94
C LEU A 314 7.50 -18.21 19.17
N VAL A 315 7.16 -19.16 20.04
CA VAL A 315 6.61 -18.88 21.38
C VAL A 315 7.74 -19.06 22.39
N GLY A 316 8.37 -17.95 22.76
CA GLY A 316 9.66 -17.99 23.46
C GLY A 316 10.73 -18.62 22.56
N ALA A 317 11.35 -19.70 23.02
CA ALA A 317 12.32 -20.48 22.24
C ALA A 317 11.71 -21.71 21.55
N SER A 318 10.40 -21.92 21.68
CA SER A 318 9.72 -23.11 21.17
C SER A 318 9.01 -22.86 19.85
N ALA A 319 8.96 -23.89 19.01
CA ALA A 319 8.12 -23.89 17.81
C ALA A 319 6.63 -23.78 18.22
N PRO A 320 5.83 -22.98 17.52
CA PRO A 320 4.39 -22.88 17.79
C PRO A 320 3.68 -24.19 17.43
N ALA A 321 2.65 -24.55 18.18
CA ALA A 321 1.79 -25.71 17.93
C ALA A 321 1.14 -25.66 16.54
N SER A 322 0.78 -24.45 16.08
CA SER A 322 0.38 -24.19 14.69
C SER A 322 1.52 -23.45 13.97
N VAL A 323 2.26 -24.17 13.14
CA VAL A 323 3.42 -23.62 12.41
C VAL A 323 2.97 -22.69 11.27
N VAL A 324 2.04 -23.14 10.42
CA VAL A 324 1.57 -22.36 9.28
C VAL A 324 0.47 -21.41 9.72
N ALA A 325 0.75 -20.11 9.67
CA ALA A 325 -0.18 -19.05 10.03
C ALA A 325 -1.17 -18.75 8.91
N ARG A 326 -0.67 -18.72 7.67
CA ARG A 326 -1.45 -18.35 6.48
C ARG A 326 -0.92 -19.07 5.26
N VAL A 327 -1.84 -19.44 4.37
CA VAL A 327 -1.52 -19.93 3.03
C VAL A 327 -2.12 -18.96 2.02
N THR A 328 -1.34 -18.61 1.00
CA THR A 328 -1.85 -17.94 -0.21
C THR A 328 -1.43 -18.76 -1.41
N THR A 329 -2.38 -19.05 -2.31
CA THR A 329 -2.14 -19.91 -3.45
C THR A 329 -2.02 -19.07 -4.72
N ALA A 330 -0.89 -19.21 -5.40
CA ALA A 330 -0.64 -18.68 -6.74
C ALA A 330 -0.76 -19.82 -7.75
N THR A 331 -1.59 -19.64 -8.79
CA THR A 331 -1.73 -20.62 -9.88
C THR A 331 -1.29 -20.00 -11.20
N VAL A 332 -0.36 -20.68 -11.88
CA VAL A 332 0.09 -20.36 -13.24
C VAL A 332 -0.39 -21.48 -14.16
N THR A 333 -1.28 -21.14 -15.08
CA THR A 333 -1.82 -22.09 -16.07
C THR A 333 -0.87 -22.19 -17.26
N ALA A 334 -0.64 -23.40 -17.77
CA ALA A 334 0.15 -23.60 -18.98
C ALA A 334 -0.44 -22.81 -20.15
N GLY A 335 0.44 -22.26 -20.98
CA GLY A 335 0.13 -21.37 -22.10
C GLY A 335 -0.09 -19.91 -21.72
N SER A 336 0.06 -19.53 -20.45
CA SER A 336 -0.23 -18.16 -19.98
C SER A 336 0.91 -17.56 -19.16
N ALA A 337 1.36 -16.36 -19.54
CA ALA A 337 2.20 -15.51 -18.70
C ALA A 337 1.34 -14.68 -17.72
N ALA A 338 0.59 -15.38 -16.87
CA ALA A 338 -0.29 -14.77 -15.88
C ALA A 338 -0.37 -15.64 -14.62
N VAL A 339 -0.70 -15.01 -13.50
CA VAL A 339 -0.85 -15.68 -12.20
C VAL A 339 -2.18 -15.28 -11.55
N ALA A 340 -2.92 -16.27 -11.07
CA ALA A 340 -4.14 -16.09 -10.31
C ALA A 340 -3.88 -16.36 -8.82
N ILE A 341 -4.42 -15.50 -7.95
CA ILE A 341 -4.26 -15.59 -6.49
C ILE A 341 -5.58 -16.01 -5.85
N SER A 342 -5.52 -16.95 -4.91
CA SER A 342 -6.65 -17.45 -4.10
C SER A 342 -6.24 -17.78 -2.67
#